data_AF-A0A6G4AMJ5-F1
#
_entry.id   AF-A0A6G4AMJ5-F1
#
_cell.length_a   1.000
_cell.length_b   1.000
_cell.length_c   1.000
_cell.angle_alpha   90.00
_cell.angle_beta   90.00
_cell.angle_gamma   90.00
#
_symmetry.space_group_name_H-M   'P 1'
#
loop_
_entity.id
_entity.type
_entity.pdbx_description
1 polymer ?
#
loop_
_entity_poly.entity_id
_entity_poly.type
_entity_poly.pdbx_seq_one_letter_code
_entity_poly.pdbx_strand_id
1 'polypeptide(L)' 'MAARKTTTRRTTKKITTPAKCPTCNGSGETTTEVRVGRGRRKTGHHQTGLCPDCFGSGLAST' A
#
# COMPACT_ATOMS: atom_id res chain seq x y z
N MET A 1 4.58 -25.75 52.24
CA MET A 1 4.23 -24.54 51.46
C MET A 1 4.04 -24.97 50.00
N ALA A 2 2.88 -24.71 49.39
CA ALA A 2 2.59 -25.16 48.03
C ALA A 2 3.05 -24.11 47.00
N ALA A 3 3.79 -24.54 45.98
CA ALA A 3 4.26 -23.67 44.90
C ALA A 3 3.10 -23.21 44.01
N ARG A 4 2.95 -21.89 43.83
CA ARG A 4 1.97 -21.31 42.91
C ARG A 4 2.45 -21.49 41.47
N LYS A 5 1.63 -22.13 40.63
CA LYS A 5 1.87 -22.20 39.18
C LYS A 5 1.74 -20.79 38.58
N THR A 6 2.84 -20.29 38.03
CA THR A 6 2.88 -19.09 37.21
C THR A 6 2.53 -19.44 35.77
N THR A 7 1.34 -19.04 35.33
CA THR A 7 0.95 -19.15 33.93
C THR A 7 1.47 -17.93 33.18
N THR A 8 2.50 -18.12 32.35
CA THR A 8 3.02 -17.06 31.48
C THR A 8 1.95 -16.67 30.47
N ARG A 9 1.50 -15.41 30.51
CA ARG A 9 0.52 -14.87 29.57
C ARG A 9 1.18 -14.74 28.20
N ARG A 10 0.75 -15.56 27.24
CA ARG A 10 1.24 -15.49 25.86
C ARG A 10 0.74 -14.18 25.23
N THR A 11 1.64 -13.24 25.00
CA THR A 11 1.38 -12.01 24.25
C THR A 11 1.29 -12.38 22.77
N THR A 12 0.09 -12.41 22.21
CA THR A 12 -0.12 -12.46 20.77
C THR A 12 0.29 -11.10 20.20
N LYS A 13 1.45 -11.04 19.54
CA LYS A 13 1.85 -9.88 18.73
C LYS A 13 0.80 -9.74 17.63
N LYS A 14 -0.08 -8.74 17.74
CA LYS A 14 -1.01 -8.39 16.66
C LYS A 14 -0.15 -8.00 15.46
N ILE A 15 -0.10 -8.87 14.46
CA ILE A 15 0.45 -8.51 13.15
C ILE A 15 -0.64 -7.63 12.53
N THR A 16 -0.53 -6.32 12.72
CA THR A 16 -1.34 -5.37 11.97
C THR A 16 -0.79 -5.42 10.55
N THR A 17 -1.50 -6.12 9.66
CA THR A 17 -1.17 -6.07 8.24
C THR A 17 -1.28 -4.61 7.80
N PRO A 18 -0.24 -4.04 7.16
CA PRO A 18 -0.31 -2.66 6.68
C PRO A 18 -1.50 -2.53 5.74
N ALA A 19 -2.27 -1.46 5.91
CA ALA A 19 -3.44 -1.19 5.09
C ALA A 19 -3.00 -0.97 3.63
N LYS A 20 -3.88 -1.30 2.68
CA LYS A 20 -3.64 -1.01 1.26
C LYS A 20 -3.59 0.51 1.05
N CYS A 21 -2.73 0.97 0.15
CA CYS A 21 -2.72 2.36 -0.27
C CYS A 21 -4.08 2.72 -0.89
N PRO A 22 -4.80 3.75 -0.39
CA PRO A 22 -6.12 4.10 -0.90
C PRO A 22 -6.07 4.66 -2.33
N THR A 23 -4.97 5.28 -2.73
CA THR A 23 -4.83 5.92 -4.04
C THR A 23 -4.69 4.92 -5.18
N CYS A 24 -3.91 3.85 -4.97
CA CYS A 24 -3.69 2.82 -5.98
C CYS A 24 -4.39 1.49 -5.64
N ASN A 25 -5.19 1.44 -4.56
CA ASN A 25 -5.85 0.23 -4.06
C ASN A 25 -4.91 -0.97 -3.86
N GLY A 26 -3.64 -0.69 -3.58
CA GLY A 26 -2.59 -1.68 -3.41
C GLY A 26 -1.94 -2.26 -4.66
N SER A 27 -2.20 -1.72 -5.86
CA SER A 27 -1.41 -2.08 -7.05
C SER A 27 0.04 -1.61 -6.99
N GLY A 28 0.32 -0.54 -6.25
CA GLY A 28 1.62 0.15 -6.27
C GLY A 28 1.82 1.06 -7.48
N GLU A 29 0.93 1.01 -8.46
CA GLU A 29 1.07 1.68 -9.75
C GLU A 29 -0.21 2.42 -10.15
N THR A 30 -0.04 3.50 -10.90
CA THR A 30 -1.13 4.29 -11.47
C THR A 30 -0.97 4.35 -12.99
N THR A 31 -2.06 4.04 -13.70
CA THR A 31 -2.11 4.12 -15.16
C THR A 31 -2.66 5.47 -15.59
N THR A 32 -1.91 6.17 -16.44
CA THR A 32 -2.32 7.48 -16.96
C THR A 32 -2.29 7.48 -18.49
N GLU A 33 -3.30 8.10 -19.10
CA GLU A 33 -3.35 8.27 -20.55
C GLU A 33 -2.33 9.33 -20.99
N VAL A 34 -1.49 8.98 -21.96
CA VAL A 34 -0.47 9.89 -22.48
C VAL A 34 -1.15 10.97 -23.30
N ARG A 35 -0.81 12.22 -22.99
CA ARG A 35 -1.35 13.40 -23.66
C ARG A 35 -0.22 14.26 -24.21
N VAL A 36 -0.33 14.68 -25.47
CA VAL A 36 0.75 15.38 -26.18
C VAL A 36 0.30 16.72 -26.79
N GLY A 37 1.29 17.59 -27.04
CA GLY A 37 1.10 18.89 -27.65
C GLY A 37 0.40 19.92 -26.75
N ARG A 38 0.27 21.16 -27.27
CA ARG A 38 -0.25 22.31 -26.52
C ARG A 38 -1.71 22.14 -26.04
N GLY A 39 -2.46 21.20 -26.62
CA GLY A 39 -3.85 20.89 -26.25
C GLY A 39 -4.05 19.59 -25.46
N ARG A 40 -2.98 18.94 -24.98
CA ARG A 40 -3.06 17.66 -24.26
C ARG A 40 -3.92 16.61 -24.99
N ARG A 41 -3.68 16.43 -26.29
CA ARG A 41 -4.43 15.48 -27.12
C ARG A 41 -4.15 14.05 -26.66
N LYS A 42 -5.21 13.26 -26.50
CA LYS A 42 -5.14 11.83 -26.18
C LYS A 42 -4.43 11.08 -27.29
N THR A 43 -3.50 10.20 -26.95
CA THR A 43 -2.77 9.39 -27.94
C THR A 43 -3.31 7.97 -28.06
N GLY A 44 -4.20 7.55 -27.16
CA GLY A 44 -4.64 6.15 -27.04
C GLY A 44 -3.61 5.23 -26.38
N HIS A 45 -2.44 5.76 -26.01
CA HIS A 45 -1.43 5.03 -25.24
C HIS A 45 -1.55 5.35 -23.76
N HIS A 46 -1.26 4.36 -22.93
CA HIS A 46 -1.23 4.48 -21.50
C HIS A 46 0.19 4.29 -20.98
N GLN A 47 0.58 5.11 -20.01
CA GLN A 47 1.80 4.97 -19.25
C GLN A 47 1.44 4.47 -17.85
N THR A 48 2.13 3.42 -17.44
CA THR A 48 2.10 2.95 -16.06
C THR A 48 3.25 3.61 -15.31
N GLY A 49 2.93 4.26 -14.20
CA GLY A 49 3.91 4.87 -13.31
C GLY A 49 3.72 4.37 -11.89
N LEU A 50 4.75 4.52 -11.06
CA LEU A 50 4.66 4.26 -9.63
C LEU A 50 3.61 5.18 -9.00
N CYS A 51 2.81 4.64 -8.08
CA CYS A 51 1.88 5.45 -7.32
C CYS A 51 2.66 6.46 -6.46
N PRO A 52 2.37 7.76 -6.57
CA PRO A 52 3.16 8.80 -5.89
C PRO A 52 3.02 8.73 -4.36
N ASP A 53 1.92 8.18 -3.84
CA ASP A 53 1.66 8.18 -2.39
C ASP A 53 2.29 7.00 -1.66
N CYS A 54 2.50 5.88 -2.36
CA CYS A 54 3.07 4.66 -1.77
C CYS A 54 4.40 4.24 -2.42
N PHE A 55 4.87 4.99 -3.43
CA PHE A 55 6.11 4.76 -4.15
C PHE A 55 6.30 3.31 -4.65
N GLY A 56 5.23 2.65 -5.09
CA GLY A 56 5.29 1.26 -5.55
C GLY A 56 5.01 0.21 -4.50
N SER A 57 4.94 0.55 -3.21
CA SER A 57 4.74 -0.45 -2.15
C SER A 57 3.33 -1.03 -2.13
N GLY A 58 2.33 -0.32 -2.66
CA GLY A 58 0.92 -0.70 -2.58
C GLY A 58 0.36 -0.64 -1.14
N LEU A 59 1.14 -0.18 -0.19
CA LEU A 59 0.75 -0.07 1.21
C LEU A 59 0.55 1.40 1.57
N ALA A 60 -0.36 1.67 2.50
CA ALA A 60 -0.51 2.99 3.06
C ALA A 60 0.79 3.35 3.79
N SER A 61 1.34 4.53 3.49
CA SER A 61 2.45 5.08 4.27
C SER A 61 1.92 5.33 5.68
N THR A 62 2.41 4.56 6.65
CA THR A 62 2.05 4.64 8.07
C THR A 62 2.49 5.95 8.69
#